data_AF-A0A1I6LF85-F1
#
_entry.id   AF-A0A1I6LF85-F1
#
_cell.length_a   1.000
_cell.length_b   1.000
_cell.length_c   1.000
_cell.angle_alpha   90.00
_cell.angle_beta   90.00
_cell.angle_gamma   90.00
#
_symmetry.space_group_name_H-M   'P 1'
#
loop_
_entity.id
_entity.type
_entity.pdbx_description
1 polymer ?
#
loop_
_entity_poly.entity_id
_entity_poly.type
_entity_poly.pdbx_seq_one_letter_code
_entity_poly.pdbx_strand_id
1 'polypeptide(L)'
;MLIRVLESTARLWPGPVSVDDDLDRALAFVGADVDGDTVHRAAYAAAVALAVIGFVVTTVSRSTPIVAAPFLALAAAVAVGGPVLPLALARAKRTRALGSAPSLVTRAALSMELAPSPERAAQFAAATSEGTLASSLDAHVRRSAAGPETGFSGFVAEWKPWFPELERACTLVESAGTVPADQRSATLELARGTVLDATRDRMADFAGSIRGPATAVYAFGVLLPLALVSLLPALRAAGLPAPLRIVALVYDLVLPLCLVGASAWLLARRPVAFPPTTVQRSHPDVPARRWPGPLVGCLAAILAWWTASLVFPPWATPVAVTGTGAGVALVVHYRPIVQVRESVSEVEDGLSDALVLLGRRVERGESVESAVAGVADDVPGSTGELLAAAARRQRLLGVGVEAAFLGPNGALEAIPSDRVRSSATLLALAAAEGPPAGAAVTAMGEHLQELAAVEAEARRSVEQVTRTLANTAAVFGPLVGGATVALAGAMGSAGPLASGGTADGLGLVVGAYVLVLAAILTALSTGLSRGFDRALVGYRVGLALLAATATYLAAFVGTGLTV
;
A
#
# COMPACT_ATOMS: atom_id res chain seq x y z
N MET A 1 6.52 7.39 22.73
CA MET A 1 6.08 8.79 22.57
C MET A 1 4.58 8.87 22.26
N LEU A 2 4.09 8.18 21.22
CA LEU A 2 2.67 8.18 20.84
C LEU A 2 1.71 7.74 21.98
N ILE A 3 2.06 6.67 22.70
CA ILE A 3 1.27 6.13 23.82
C ILE A 3 1.11 7.18 24.94
N ARG A 4 2.19 7.82 25.36
CA ARG A 4 2.16 8.89 26.37
C ARG A 4 1.30 10.08 25.95
N VAL A 5 1.29 10.43 24.66
CA VAL A 5 0.42 11.49 24.13
C VAL A 5 -1.06 11.07 24.22
N LEU A 6 -1.39 9.82 23.83
CA LEU A 6 -2.74 9.27 23.97
C LEU A 6 -3.22 9.30 25.43
N GLU A 7 -2.41 8.78 26.36
CA GLU A 7 -2.72 8.78 27.79
C GLU A 7 -2.92 10.20 28.34
N SER A 8 -2.03 11.13 27.99
CA SER A 8 -2.13 12.52 28.43
C SER A 8 -3.40 13.22 27.90
N THR A 9 -3.80 12.88 26.67
CA THR A 9 -5.00 13.44 26.02
C THR A 9 -6.26 12.81 26.60
N ALA A 10 -6.23 11.51 26.91
CA ALA A 10 -7.35 10.80 27.53
C ALA A 10 -7.75 11.37 28.89
N ARG A 11 -6.77 11.84 29.68
CA ARG A 11 -7.01 12.48 30.99
C ARG A 11 -7.83 13.77 30.91
N LEU A 12 -7.91 14.40 29.74
CA LEU A 12 -8.66 15.64 29.54
C LEU A 12 -10.16 15.39 29.35
N TRP A 13 -10.60 14.15 29.13
CA TRP A 13 -12.02 13.80 28.99
C TRP A 13 -12.62 13.31 30.32
N PRO A 14 -13.61 14.03 30.89
CA PRO A 14 -14.17 13.70 32.20
C PRO A 14 -15.35 12.71 32.15
N GLY A 15 -15.91 12.41 30.97
CA GLY A 15 -17.13 11.62 30.83
C GLY A 15 -16.89 10.11 30.78
N PRO A 16 -17.88 9.28 31.20
CA PRO A 16 -17.83 7.83 31.01
C PRO A 16 -17.86 7.47 29.53
N VAL A 17 -17.19 6.37 29.17
CA VAL A 17 -17.19 5.81 27.82
C VAL A 17 -17.61 4.35 27.91
N SER A 18 -18.54 3.92 27.05
CA SER A 18 -18.84 2.50 26.85
C SER A 18 -17.80 1.89 25.91
N VAL A 19 -16.98 0.98 26.42
CA VAL A 19 -16.01 0.22 25.62
C VAL A 19 -16.57 -1.17 25.36
N ASP A 20 -16.49 -1.60 24.11
CA ASP A 20 -16.83 -2.95 23.68
C ASP A 20 -15.59 -3.86 23.85
N ASP A 21 -15.75 -5.06 24.38
CA ASP A 21 -14.67 -6.06 24.58
C ASP A 21 -13.96 -6.43 23.26
N ASP A 22 -14.61 -6.16 22.12
CA ASP A 22 -14.01 -6.28 20.79
C ASP A 22 -12.85 -5.29 20.56
N LEU A 23 -12.88 -4.10 21.17
CA LEU A 23 -11.85 -3.07 20.99
C LEU A 23 -10.55 -3.46 21.70
N ASP A 24 -10.64 -3.96 22.93
CA ASP A 24 -9.46 -4.41 23.69
C ASP A 24 -8.78 -5.60 23.02
N ARG A 25 -9.57 -6.56 22.52
CA ARG A 25 -9.06 -7.68 21.71
C ARG A 25 -8.38 -7.21 20.42
N ALA A 26 -8.91 -6.18 19.77
CA ALA A 26 -8.30 -5.60 18.59
C ALA A 26 -6.98 -4.87 18.90
N LEU A 27 -6.91 -4.13 20.00
CA LEU A 27 -5.70 -3.42 20.44
C LEU A 27 -4.59 -4.41 20.83
N ALA A 28 -4.92 -5.46 21.58
CA ALA A 28 -4.01 -6.55 21.90
C ALA A 28 -3.47 -7.23 20.62
N PHE A 29 -4.34 -7.52 19.65
CA PHE A 29 -3.93 -8.14 18.38
C PHE A 29 -3.03 -7.23 17.54
N VAL A 30 -3.26 -5.92 17.54
CA VAL A 30 -2.40 -4.95 16.85
C VAL A 30 -1.05 -4.80 17.56
N GLY A 31 -0.97 -5.16 18.85
CA GLY A 31 0.22 -4.98 19.70
C GLY A 31 0.29 -3.58 20.30
N ALA A 32 -0.87 -2.91 20.45
CA ALA A 32 -0.96 -1.63 21.13
C ALA A 32 -1.10 -1.88 22.63
N ASP A 33 -0.13 -1.44 23.41
CA ASP A 33 -0.13 -1.49 24.88
C ASP A 33 -0.98 -0.34 25.45
N VAL A 34 -2.25 -0.30 25.06
CA VAL A 34 -3.21 0.76 25.42
C VAL A 34 -4.61 0.17 25.49
N ASP A 35 -5.35 0.49 26.55
CA ASP A 35 -6.75 0.06 26.74
C ASP A 35 -7.72 0.85 25.85
N GLY A 36 -8.84 0.22 25.46
CA GLY A 36 -9.88 0.80 24.62
C GLY A 36 -10.54 2.05 25.21
N ASP A 37 -10.62 2.14 26.54
CA ASP A 37 -11.10 3.34 27.25
C ASP A 37 -10.19 4.54 27.01
N THR A 38 -8.87 4.33 27.08
CA THR A 38 -7.87 5.38 26.83
C THR A 38 -7.97 5.89 25.40
N VAL A 39 -8.18 5.01 24.42
CA VAL A 39 -8.30 5.39 23.00
C VAL A 39 -9.56 6.23 22.76
N HIS A 40 -10.72 5.82 23.28
CA HIS A 40 -11.96 6.57 23.14
C HIS A 40 -11.88 7.95 23.81
N ARG A 41 -11.39 8.02 25.04
CA ARG A 41 -11.26 9.27 25.79
C ARG A 41 -10.30 10.24 25.09
N ALA A 42 -9.17 9.74 24.59
CA ALA A 42 -8.23 10.55 23.83
C ALA A 42 -8.87 11.07 22.53
N ALA A 43 -9.65 10.26 21.83
CA ALA A 43 -10.35 10.66 20.61
C ALA A 43 -11.38 11.78 20.87
N TYR A 44 -12.19 11.67 21.92
CA TYR A 44 -13.16 12.72 22.27
C TYR A 44 -12.48 14.00 22.77
N ALA A 45 -11.45 13.90 23.61
CA ALA A 45 -10.68 15.07 24.05
C ALA A 45 -10.01 15.78 22.86
N ALA A 46 -9.42 15.04 21.93
CA ALA A 46 -8.82 15.61 20.72
C ALA A 46 -9.87 16.27 19.80
N ALA A 47 -11.05 15.65 19.65
CA ALA A 47 -12.15 16.23 18.87
C ALA A 47 -12.64 17.57 19.47
N VAL A 48 -12.80 17.64 20.80
CA VAL A 48 -13.17 18.90 21.47
C VAL A 48 -12.07 19.93 21.33
N ALA A 49 -10.81 19.57 21.51
CA ALA A 49 -9.68 20.50 21.32
C ALA A 49 -9.66 21.09 19.89
N LEU A 50 -9.89 20.25 18.87
CA LEU A 50 -10.00 20.70 17.47
C LEU A 50 -11.18 21.65 17.26
N ALA A 51 -12.34 21.36 17.84
CA ALA A 51 -13.50 22.24 17.76
C ALA A 51 -13.24 23.60 18.44
N VAL A 52 -12.58 23.61 19.60
CA VAL A 52 -12.18 24.84 20.31
C VAL A 52 -11.16 25.64 19.51
N ILE A 53 -10.15 24.99 18.92
CA ILE A 53 -9.19 25.66 18.03
C ILE A 53 -9.92 26.29 16.86
N GLY A 54 -10.84 25.56 16.21
CA GLY A 54 -11.65 26.09 15.13
C GLY A 54 -12.47 27.32 15.54
N PHE A 55 -13.04 27.29 16.75
CA PHE A 55 -13.76 28.43 17.33
C PHE A 55 -12.84 29.63 17.62
N VAL A 56 -11.64 29.42 18.17
CA VAL A 56 -10.66 30.48 18.41
C VAL A 56 -10.17 31.08 17.09
N VAL A 57 -9.85 30.25 16.11
CA VAL A 57 -9.37 30.72 14.80
C VAL A 57 -10.45 31.55 14.11
N THR A 58 -11.71 31.11 14.12
CA THR A 58 -12.82 31.88 13.53
C THR A 58 -13.04 33.21 14.23
N THR A 59 -13.02 33.24 15.56
CA THR A 59 -13.22 34.47 16.34
C THR A 59 -12.07 35.46 16.19
N VAL A 60 -10.81 35.01 16.22
CA VAL A 60 -9.62 35.87 16.08
C VAL A 60 -9.48 36.45 14.67
N SER A 61 -9.73 35.64 13.64
CA SER A 61 -9.62 36.09 12.25
C SER A 61 -10.80 36.97 11.79
N ARG A 62 -11.83 37.15 12.63
CA ARG A 62 -13.13 37.78 12.25
C ARG A 62 -13.69 37.22 10.94
N SER A 63 -13.39 35.95 10.66
CA SER A 63 -13.77 35.27 9.43
C SER A 63 -15.14 34.59 9.59
N THR A 64 -15.73 34.20 8.47
CA THR A 64 -17.04 33.52 8.41
C THR A 64 -16.94 32.07 8.94
N PRO A 65 -18.08 31.41 9.26
CA PRO A 65 -18.13 30.02 9.74
C PRO A 65 -17.47 28.96 8.83
N ILE A 66 -17.05 29.35 7.61
CA ILE A 66 -16.30 28.50 6.67
C ILE A 66 -14.94 28.10 7.25
N VAL A 67 -14.30 28.97 8.04
CA VAL A 67 -13.03 28.62 8.68
C VAL A 67 -13.25 27.63 9.83
N ALA A 68 -14.43 27.57 10.45
CA ALA A 68 -14.76 26.54 11.47
C ALA A 68 -15.13 25.19 10.86
N ALA A 69 -15.71 25.17 9.65
CA ALA A 69 -16.16 23.95 8.99
C ALA A 69 -15.08 22.85 8.89
N PRO A 70 -13.83 23.10 8.45
CA PRO A 70 -12.80 22.06 8.41
C PRO A 70 -12.42 21.54 9.80
N PHE A 71 -12.40 22.40 10.81
CA PHE A 71 -12.12 21.97 12.19
C PHE A 71 -13.25 21.12 12.77
N LEU A 72 -14.51 21.47 12.50
CA LEU A 72 -15.68 20.69 12.92
C LEU A 72 -15.74 19.34 12.20
N ALA A 73 -15.47 19.33 10.89
CA ALA A 73 -15.37 18.10 10.11
C ALA A 73 -14.26 17.19 10.63
N LEU A 74 -13.08 17.75 10.93
CA LEU A 74 -11.96 17.02 11.50
C LEU A 74 -12.26 16.52 12.91
N ALA A 75 -12.90 17.34 13.76
CA ALA A 75 -13.33 16.94 15.09
C ALA A 75 -14.31 15.76 15.04
N ALA A 76 -15.32 15.82 14.17
CA ALA A 76 -16.27 14.73 13.97
C ALA A 76 -15.57 13.46 13.46
N ALA A 77 -14.64 13.60 12.50
CA ALA A 77 -13.86 12.49 11.97
C ALA A 77 -12.97 11.84 13.05
N VAL A 78 -12.36 12.63 13.94
CA VAL A 78 -11.55 12.11 15.06
C VAL A 78 -12.43 11.42 16.10
N ALA A 79 -13.57 12.00 16.46
CA ALA A 79 -14.50 11.43 17.45
C ALA A 79 -15.08 10.08 16.99
N VAL A 80 -15.49 9.97 15.73
CA VAL A 80 -16.06 8.73 15.16
C VAL A 80 -14.96 7.76 14.75
N GLY A 81 -13.90 8.26 14.13
CA GLY A 81 -12.83 7.45 13.56
C GLY A 81 -11.88 6.87 14.61
N GLY A 82 -11.63 7.56 15.72
CA GLY A 82 -10.70 7.13 16.77
C GLY A 82 -10.98 5.71 17.29
N PRO A 83 -12.23 5.39 17.70
CA PRO A 83 -12.61 4.05 18.14
C PRO A 83 -12.70 2.99 17.05
N VAL A 84 -13.13 3.38 15.85
CA VAL A 84 -13.33 2.47 14.72
C VAL A 84 -11.99 2.06 14.10
N LEU A 85 -10.98 2.93 14.21
CA LEU A 85 -9.68 2.74 13.58
C LEU A 85 -8.93 1.51 14.11
N PRO A 86 -8.80 1.23 15.44
CA PRO A 86 -8.16 0.01 15.93
C PRO A 86 -8.88 -1.26 15.46
N LEU A 87 -10.21 -1.29 15.47
CA LEU A 87 -11.00 -2.41 14.96
C LEU A 87 -10.73 -2.65 13.46
N ALA A 88 -10.71 -1.57 12.68
CA ALA A 88 -10.37 -1.64 11.26
C ALA A 88 -8.93 -2.09 11.02
N LEU A 89 -7.97 -1.60 11.82
CA LEU A 89 -6.56 -1.99 11.75
C LEU A 89 -6.34 -3.45 12.16
N ALA A 90 -7.05 -3.94 13.19
CA ALA A 90 -6.98 -5.33 13.60
C ALA A 90 -7.56 -6.26 12.52
N ARG A 91 -8.71 -5.90 11.94
CA ARG A 91 -9.28 -6.61 10.78
C ARG A 91 -8.29 -6.60 9.61
N ALA A 92 -7.75 -5.44 9.26
CA ALA A 92 -6.76 -5.31 8.18
C ALA A 92 -5.49 -6.14 8.47
N LYS A 93 -5.01 -6.17 9.72
CA LYS A 93 -3.83 -6.97 10.14
C LYS A 93 -4.13 -8.47 10.04
N ARG A 94 -5.34 -8.92 10.41
CA ARG A 94 -5.76 -10.33 10.22
C ARG A 94 -5.83 -10.69 8.74
N THR A 95 -6.52 -9.89 7.94
CA THR A 95 -6.62 -10.12 6.49
C THR A 95 -5.24 -10.10 5.81
N ARG A 96 -4.32 -9.25 6.28
CA ARG A 96 -2.92 -9.21 5.83
C ARG A 96 -2.10 -10.42 6.29
N ALA A 97 -2.36 -10.94 7.47
CA ALA A 97 -1.70 -12.16 7.95
C ALA A 97 -2.06 -13.35 7.04
N LEU A 98 -3.32 -13.45 6.62
CA LEU A 98 -3.79 -14.52 5.73
C LEU A 98 -3.11 -14.50 4.36
N GLY A 99 -2.63 -13.35 3.91
CA GLY A 99 -1.84 -13.26 2.69
C GLY A 99 -0.52 -14.05 2.72
N SER A 100 0.08 -14.21 3.89
CA SER A 100 1.29 -15.04 4.03
C SER A 100 1.02 -16.54 4.03
N ALA A 101 -0.24 -16.97 4.04
CA ALA A 101 -0.61 -18.39 4.18
C ALA A 101 -0.10 -19.30 3.06
N PRO A 102 -0.20 -18.96 1.75
CA PRO A 102 0.40 -19.78 0.70
C PRO A 102 1.88 -20.01 0.94
N SER A 103 2.62 -18.94 1.23
CA SER A 103 4.06 -19.03 1.47
C SER A 103 4.41 -19.88 2.70
N LEU A 104 3.62 -19.79 3.77
CA LEU A 104 3.80 -20.58 4.99
C LEU A 104 3.53 -22.07 4.73
N VAL A 105 2.43 -22.40 4.06
CA VAL A 105 2.08 -23.79 3.73
C VAL A 105 3.07 -24.39 2.74
N THR A 106 3.51 -23.64 1.74
CA THR A 106 4.54 -24.08 0.79
C THR A 106 5.85 -24.39 1.50
N ARG A 107 6.30 -23.52 2.43
CA ARG A 107 7.51 -23.79 3.22
C ARG A 107 7.35 -25.04 4.09
N ALA A 108 6.19 -25.23 4.71
CA ALA A 108 5.91 -26.44 5.48
C ALA A 108 5.95 -27.69 4.59
N ALA A 109 5.33 -27.62 3.41
CA ALA A 109 5.33 -28.70 2.43
C ALA A 109 6.76 -29.02 1.94
N LEU A 110 7.58 -28.01 1.65
CA LEU A 110 8.96 -28.21 1.24
C LEU A 110 9.82 -28.82 2.35
N SER A 111 9.64 -28.37 3.60
CA SER A 111 10.32 -29.02 4.73
C SER A 111 9.88 -30.48 4.86
N MET A 112 8.61 -30.80 4.63
CA MET A 112 8.12 -32.18 4.63
C MET A 112 8.69 -33.03 3.49
N GLU A 113 9.00 -32.40 2.36
CA GLU A 113 9.57 -33.04 1.18
C GLU A 113 11.05 -33.38 1.39
N LEU A 114 11.80 -32.48 2.03
CA LEU A 114 13.22 -32.67 2.37
C LEU A 114 13.41 -33.61 3.58
N ALA A 115 12.63 -33.40 4.64
CA ALA A 115 12.74 -34.13 5.90
C ALA A 115 11.32 -34.41 6.46
N PRO A 116 10.75 -35.62 6.22
CA PRO A 116 9.35 -35.92 6.52
C PRO A 116 9.01 -35.97 8.03
N SER A 117 8.89 -34.80 8.67
CA SER A 117 8.42 -34.62 10.05
C SER A 117 7.47 -33.42 10.12
N PRO A 118 6.19 -33.62 10.51
CA PRO A 118 5.24 -32.52 10.68
C PRO A 118 5.73 -31.45 11.69
N GLU A 119 6.43 -31.87 12.74
CA GLU A 119 7.00 -30.96 13.75
C GLU A 119 8.11 -30.11 13.15
N ARG A 120 9.04 -30.72 12.41
CA ARG A 120 10.11 -30.01 11.72
C ARG A 120 9.52 -29.07 10.65
N ALA A 121 8.48 -29.50 9.95
CA ALA A 121 7.79 -28.67 8.97
C ALA A 121 7.11 -27.45 9.59
N ALA A 122 6.44 -27.60 10.74
CA ALA A 122 5.85 -26.49 11.47
C ALA A 122 6.93 -25.52 11.99
N GLN A 123 8.00 -26.04 12.59
CA GLN A 123 9.15 -25.24 13.05
C GLN A 123 9.83 -24.49 11.90
N PHE A 124 10.08 -25.18 10.79
CA PHE A 124 10.74 -24.61 9.63
C PHE A 124 9.88 -23.51 8.99
N ALA A 125 8.58 -23.77 8.78
CA ALA A 125 7.66 -22.79 8.24
C ALA A 125 7.53 -21.56 9.15
N ALA A 126 7.52 -21.75 10.48
CA ALA A 126 7.48 -20.65 11.45
C ALA A 126 8.78 -19.82 11.44
N ALA A 127 9.95 -20.47 11.36
CA ALA A 127 11.26 -19.81 11.41
C ALA A 127 11.65 -19.11 10.10
N THR A 128 11.15 -19.59 8.96
CA THR A 128 11.50 -19.07 7.61
C THR A 128 10.43 -18.19 7.00
N SER A 129 9.32 -17.98 7.70
CA SER A 129 8.27 -17.03 7.33
C SER A 129 8.31 -15.83 8.26
N GLU A 130 8.02 -14.65 7.73
CA GLU A 130 7.81 -13.45 8.54
C GLU A 130 6.32 -13.08 8.62
N GLY A 131 5.97 -12.29 9.64
CA GLY A 131 4.64 -11.75 9.82
C GLY A 131 3.78 -12.47 10.87
N THR A 132 2.54 -12.00 11.01
CA THR A 132 1.67 -12.39 12.12
C THR A 132 1.30 -13.88 12.09
N LEU A 133 1.09 -14.44 10.91
CA LEU A 133 0.77 -15.86 10.74
C LEU A 133 1.94 -16.75 11.19
N ALA A 134 3.17 -16.40 10.78
CA ALA A 134 4.39 -17.09 11.18
C ALA A 134 4.63 -16.99 12.70
N SER A 135 4.44 -15.81 13.29
CA SER A 135 4.56 -15.63 14.75
C SER A 135 3.50 -16.40 15.55
N SER A 136 2.28 -16.52 15.00
CA SER A 136 1.23 -17.33 15.61
C SER A 136 1.58 -18.82 15.53
N LEU A 137 2.07 -19.30 14.37
CA LEU A 137 2.56 -20.68 14.23
C LEU A 137 3.74 -20.95 15.18
N ASP A 138 4.73 -20.06 15.26
CA ASP A 138 5.86 -20.17 16.18
C ASP A 138 5.41 -20.26 17.65
N ALA A 139 4.43 -19.44 18.05
CA ALA A 139 3.88 -19.50 19.40
C ALA A 139 3.16 -20.82 19.68
N HIS A 140 2.52 -21.43 18.68
CA HIS A 140 1.91 -22.77 18.81
C HIS A 140 2.96 -23.87 18.85
N VAL A 141 3.95 -23.82 17.95
CA VAL A 141 5.10 -24.73 17.95
C VAL A 141 5.79 -24.75 19.31
N ARG A 142 6.05 -23.57 19.91
CA ARG A 142 6.64 -23.47 21.26
C ARG A 142 5.75 -24.03 22.36
N ARG A 143 4.42 -23.86 22.27
CA ARG A 143 3.47 -24.41 23.24
C ARG A 143 3.32 -25.93 23.13
N SER A 144 3.37 -26.45 21.90
CA SER A 144 3.24 -27.88 21.62
C SER A 144 4.54 -28.67 21.80
N ALA A 145 5.69 -28.01 22.01
CA ALA A 145 7.01 -28.64 22.06
C ALA A 145 7.15 -29.76 23.12
N ALA A 146 6.34 -29.75 24.19
CA ALA A 146 6.33 -30.78 25.24
C ALA A 146 5.12 -31.74 25.15
N GLY A 147 4.26 -31.57 24.14
CA GLY A 147 3.03 -32.34 23.96
C GLY A 147 3.10 -33.34 22.81
N PRO A 148 2.08 -34.20 22.66
CA PRO A 148 1.99 -35.16 21.55
C PRO A 148 1.45 -34.54 20.25
N GLU A 149 0.99 -33.28 20.30
CA GLU A 149 0.45 -32.57 19.13
C GLU A 149 1.53 -31.75 18.44
N THR A 150 1.34 -31.49 17.15
CA THR A 150 2.19 -30.58 16.39
C THR A 150 1.84 -29.11 16.73
N GLY A 151 2.61 -28.17 16.18
CA GLY A 151 2.22 -26.76 16.21
C GLY A 151 1.01 -26.42 15.32
N PHE A 152 0.59 -27.29 14.40
CA PHE A 152 -0.47 -26.99 13.45
C PHE A 152 -1.87 -27.09 14.05
N SER A 153 -2.14 -28.03 14.96
CA SER A 153 -3.48 -28.25 15.53
C SER A 153 -4.05 -26.99 16.20
N GLY A 154 -3.31 -26.43 17.15
CA GLY A 154 -3.69 -25.20 17.85
C GLY A 154 -3.72 -23.99 16.92
N PHE A 155 -2.77 -23.92 15.98
CA PHE A 155 -2.71 -22.85 14.99
C PHE A 155 -3.94 -22.85 14.08
N VAL A 156 -4.32 -24.00 13.55
CA VAL A 156 -5.52 -24.16 12.72
C VAL A 156 -6.78 -23.85 13.52
N ALA A 157 -6.88 -24.31 14.77
CA ALA A 157 -8.01 -23.99 15.64
C ALA A 157 -8.18 -22.48 15.88
N GLU A 158 -7.07 -21.75 16.03
CA GLU A 158 -7.08 -20.28 16.14
C GLU A 158 -7.57 -19.63 14.84
N TRP A 159 -7.08 -20.06 13.67
CA TRP A 159 -7.31 -19.35 12.41
C TRP A 159 -8.53 -19.82 11.61
N LYS A 160 -9.11 -20.97 11.94
CA LYS A 160 -10.28 -21.57 11.28
C LYS A 160 -11.47 -20.62 11.09
N PRO A 161 -11.85 -19.75 12.04
CA PRO A 161 -12.97 -18.80 11.85
C PRO A 161 -12.75 -17.80 10.70
N TRP A 162 -11.49 -17.56 10.30
CA TRP A 162 -11.12 -16.58 9.28
C TRP A 162 -10.56 -17.21 7.99
N PHE A 163 -9.98 -18.42 8.08
CA PHE A 163 -9.44 -19.12 6.93
C PHE A 163 -9.61 -20.65 7.05
N PRO A 164 -10.82 -21.18 6.77
CA PRO A 164 -11.08 -22.61 6.86
C PRO A 164 -10.23 -23.42 5.87
N GLU A 165 -9.80 -22.83 4.75
CA GLU A 165 -8.94 -23.49 3.76
C GLU A 165 -7.54 -23.80 4.33
N LEU A 166 -7.09 -23.03 5.33
CA LEU A 166 -5.85 -23.30 6.07
C LEU A 166 -5.90 -24.61 6.85
N GLU A 167 -7.07 -24.93 7.42
CA GLU A 167 -7.28 -26.19 8.14
C GLU A 167 -7.02 -27.36 7.21
N ARG A 168 -7.64 -27.33 6.02
CA ARG A 168 -7.46 -28.37 5.01
C ARG A 168 -6.00 -28.49 4.58
N ALA A 169 -5.34 -27.37 4.30
CA ALA A 169 -3.96 -27.37 3.85
C ALA A 169 -2.97 -27.88 4.91
N CYS A 170 -3.07 -27.41 6.15
CA CYS A 170 -2.24 -27.89 7.25
C CYS A 170 -2.48 -29.37 7.55
N THR A 171 -3.74 -29.82 7.52
CA THR A 171 -4.08 -31.25 7.70
C THR A 171 -3.45 -32.11 6.60
N LEU A 172 -3.43 -31.63 5.35
CA LEU A 172 -2.76 -32.34 4.25
C LEU A 172 -1.24 -32.40 4.47
N VAL A 173 -0.60 -31.32 4.91
CA VAL A 173 0.83 -31.30 5.27
C VAL A 173 1.14 -32.28 6.41
N GLU A 174 0.33 -32.32 7.47
CA GLU A 174 0.50 -33.28 8.55
C GLU A 174 0.34 -34.73 8.07
N SER A 175 -0.70 -35.00 7.28
CA SER A 175 -0.98 -36.34 6.77
C SER A 175 0.15 -36.88 5.89
N ALA A 176 0.88 -36.00 5.18
CA ALA A 176 2.03 -36.35 4.35
C ALA A 176 3.19 -37.01 5.13
N GLY A 177 3.26 -36.85 6.46
CA GLY A 177 4.22 -37.55 7.32
C GLY A 177 3.92 -39.05 7.48
N THR A 178 2.67 -39.46 7.25
CA THR A 178 2.22 -40.86 7.39
C THR A 178 2.00 -41.56 6.06
N VAL A 179 1.84 -40.80 4.98
CA VAL A 179 1.60 -41.30 3.62
C VAL A 179 2.89 -41.88 2.99
N PRO A 180 2.78 -42.95 2.16
CA PRO A 180 3.90 -43.50 1.40
C PRO A 180 4.68 -42.45 0.56
N ALA A 181 5.97 -42.71 0.34
CA ALA A 181 6.87 -41.76 -0.32
C ALA A 181 6.46 -41.40 -1.76
N ASP A 182 5.83 -42.33 -2.48
CA ASP A 182 5.30 -42.16 -3.83
C ASP A 182 4.06 -41.25 -3.89
N GLN A 183 3.30 -41.15 -2.80
CA GLN A 183 2.09 -40.34 -2.70
C GLN A 183 2.29 -39.03 -1.93
N ARG A 184 3.42 -38.89 -1.23
CA ARG A 184 3.75 -37.71 -0.41
C ARG A 184 3.77 -36.43 -1.23
N SER A 185 4.49 -36.43 -2.35
CA SER A 185 4.59 -35.26 -3.24
C SER A 185 3.21 -34.80 -3.72
N ALA A 186 2.37 -35.73 -4.17
CA ALA A 186 1.00 -35.44 -4.59
C ALA A 186 0.14 -34.87 -3.44
N THR A 187 0.29 -35.38 -2.21
CA THR A 187 -0.44 -34.89 -1.03
C THR A 187 -0.02 -33.46 -0.67
N LEU A 188 1.28 -33.19 -0.71
CA LEU A 188 1.84 -31.86 -0.50
C LEU A 188 1.42 -30.87 -1.59
N GLU A 189 1.32 -31.34 -2.83
CA GLU A 189 0.83 -30.52 -3.95
C GLU A 189 -0.65 -30.16 -3.79
N LEU A 190 -1.48 -31.11 -3.34
CA LEU A 190 -2.88 -30.82 -2.98
C LEU A 190 -2.97 -29.80 -1.84
N ALA A 191 -2.06 -29.85 -0.86
CA ALA A 191 -2.01 -28.87 0.22
C ALA A 191 -1.69 -27.46 -0.29
N ARG A 192 -0.69 -27.35 -1.17
CA ARG A 192 -0.29 -26.09 -1.83
C ARG A 192 -1.42 -25.53 -2.70
N GLY A 193 -1.97 -26.37 -3.58
CA GLY A 193 -3.09 -26.01 -4.48
C GLY A 193 -4.31 -25.51 -3.72
N THR A 194 -4.67 -26.14 -2.60
CA THR A 194 -5.80 -25.69 -1.76
C THR A 194 -5.67 -24.23 -1.31
N VAL A 195 -4.47 -23.80 -0.91
CA VAL A 195 -4.25 -22.43 -0.43
C VAL A 195 -4.10 -21.44 -1.59
N LEU A 196 -3.53 -21.88 -2.72
CA LEU A 196 -3.44 -21.08 -3.94
C LEU A 196 -4.83 -20.79 -4.53
N ASP A 197 -5.68 -21.81 -4.66
CA ASP A 197 -7.05 -21.68 -5.15
C ASP A 197 -7.87 -20.77 -4.22
N ALA A 198 -7.76 -20.95 -2.91
CA ALA A 198 -8.41 -20.08 -1.94
C ALA A 198 -7.94 -18.62 -2.05
N THR A 199 -6.67 -18.40 -2.39
CA THR A 199 -6.12 -17.06 -2.62
C THR A 199 -6.67 -16.48 -3.93
N ARG A 200 -6.76 -17.29 -4.98
CA ARG A 200 -7.31 -16.91 -6.28
C ARG A 200 -8.77 -16.50 -6.17
N ASP A 201 -9.59 -17.31 -5.50
CA ASP A 201 -11.02 -17.06 -5.30
C ASP A 201 -11.25 -15.75 -4.52
N ARG A 202 -10.51 -15.54 -3.42
CA ARG A 202 -10.59 -14.29 -2.64
C ARG A 202 -10.21 -13.05 -3.45
N MET A 203 -9.20 -13.16 -4.31
CA MET A 203 -8.78 -12.05 -5.17
C MET A 203 -9.81 -11.77 -6.27
N ALA A 204 -10.44 -12.81 -6.83
CA ALA A 204 -11.52 -12.68 -7.81
C ALA A 204 -12.77 -12.03 -7.17
N ASP A 205 -13.17 -12.49 -5.99
CA ASP A 205 -14.27 -11.91 -5.22
C ASP A 205 -14.02 -10.44 -4.88
N PHE A 206 -12.79 -10.10 -4.48
CA PHE A 206 -12.40 -8.73 -4.25
C PHE A 206 -12.50 -7.86 -5.50
N ALA A 207 -11.93 -8.32 -6.63
CA ALA A 207 -11.99 -7.60 -7.89
C ALA A 207 -13.45 -7.34 -8.34
N GLY A 208 -14.35 -8.32 -8.13
CA GLY A 208 -15.78 -8.15 -8.34
C GLY A 208 -16.41 -7.11 -7.41
N SER A 209 -16.12 -7.20 -6.11
CA SER A 209 -16.72 -6.34 -5.07
C SER A 209 -16.28 -4.86 -5.13
N ILE A 210 -15.08 -4.56 -5.63
CA ILE A 210 -14.58 -3.17 -5.74
C ILE A 210 -15.26 -2.40 -6.87
N ARG A 211 -15.68 -3.08 -7.94
CA ARG A 211 -16.13 -2.40 -9.18
C ARG A 211 -17.26 -1.40 -8.93
N GLY A 212 -18.25 -1.77 -8.12
CA GLY A 212 -19.35 -0.89 -7.74
C GLY A 212 -18.87 0.34 -6.96
N PRO A 213 -18.24 0.17 -5.79
CA PRO A 213 -17.68 1.26 -5.00
C PRO A 213 -16.66 2.14 -5.75
N ALA A 214 -15.79 1.59 -6.58
CA ALA A 214 -14.86 2.35 -7.39
C ALA A 214 -15.60 3.21 -8.43
N THR A 215 -16.64 2.66 -9.06
CA THR A 215 -17.55 3.43 -9.92
C THR A 215 -18.28 4.52 -9.15
N ALA A 216 -18.68 4.28 -7.90
CA ALA A 216 -19.27 5.30 -7.05
C ALA A 216 -18.26 6.42 -6.73
N VAL A 217 -17.03 6.10 -6.36
CA VAL A 217 -15.95 7.09 -6.15
C VAL A 217 -15.69 7.89 -7.43
N TYR A 218 -15.75 7.26 -8.60
CA TYR A 218 -15.67 7.96 -9.89
C TYR A 218 -16.85 8.93 -10.08
N ALA A 219 -18.07 8.45 -9.87
CA ALA A 219 -19.28 9.22 -10.07
C ALA A 219 -19.35 10.43 -9.12
N PHE A 220 -19.12 10.21 -7.83
CA PHE A 220 -19.20 11.27 -6.82
C PHE A 220 -17.94 12.14 -6.73
N GLY A 221 -16.78 11.58 -7.04
CA GLY A 221 -15.51 12.30 -6.95
C GLY A 221 -15.07 13.00 -8.22
N VAL A 222 -15.54 12.56 -9.39
CA VAL A 222 -15.12 13.16 -10.65
C VAL A 222 -16.30 13.66 -11.46
N LEU A 223 -17.25 12.80 -11.80
CA LEU A 223 -18.35 13.19 -12.71
C LEU A 223 -19.27 14.24 -12.12
N LEU A 224 -19.81 14.00 -10.91
CA LEU A 224 -20.73 14.92 -10.25
C LEU A 224 -20.10 16.29 -10.01
N PRO A 225 -18.87 16.39 -9.46
CA PRO A 225 -18.19 17.67 -9.30
C PRO A 225 -17.95 18.37 -10.63
N LEU A 226 -17.48 17.67 -11.67
CA LEU A 226 -17.27 18.30 -12.98
C LEU A 226 -18.58 18.81 -13.60
N ALA A 227 -19.67 18.03 -13.51
CA ALA A 227 -20.99 18.43 -13.99
C ALA A 227 -21.54 19.65 -13.21
N LEU A 228 -21.35 19.68 -11.90
CA LEU A 228 -21.75 20.81 -11.08
C LEU A 228 -20.93 22.08 -11.41
N VAL A 229 -19.62 21.96 -11.69
CA VAL A 229 -18.81 23.11 -12.13
C VAL A 229 -19.27 23.59 -13.51
N SER A 230 -19.54 22.68 -14.45
CA SER A 230 -19.96 23.04 -15.82
C SER A 230 -21.35 23.68 -15.88
N LEU A 231 -22.23 23.39 -14.91
CA LEU A 231 -23.54 24.03 -14.77
C LEU A 231 -23.46 25.42 -14.12
N LEU A 232 -22.38 25.74 -13.41
CA LEU A 232 -22.28 26.97 -12.64
C LEU A 232 -22.39 28.25 -13.50
N PRO A 233 -21.76 28.34 -14.68
CA PRO A 233 -21.95 29.48 -15.59
C PRO A 233 -23.41 29.64 -16.04
N ALA A 234 -24.09 28.53 -16.34
CA ALA A 234 -25.50 28.55 -16.78
C ALA A 234 -26.45 28.98 -15.66
N LEU A 235 -26.25 28.48 -14.43
CA LEU A 235 -27.04 28.90 -13.26
C LEU A 235 -26.91 30.40 -12.98
N ARG A 236 -25.70 30.95 -13.19
CA ARG A 236 -25.47 32.40 -13.06
C ARG A 236 -26.12 33.19 -14.17
N ALA A 237 -26.06 32.72 -15.42
CA ALA A 237 -26.76 33.35 -16.54
C ALA A 237 -28.29 33.38 -16.31
N ALA A 238 -28.83 32.38 -15.60
CA ALA A 238 -30.23 32.34 -15.17
C ALA A 238 -30.55 33.21 -13.94
N GLY A 239 -29.57 33.95 -13.40
CA GLY A 239 -29.77 34.86 -12.26
C GLY A 239 -29.85 34.17 -10.90
N LEU A 240 -29.53 32.87 -10.80
CA LEU A 240 -29.53 32.16 -9.52
C LEU A 240 -28.24 32.48 -8.74
N PRO A 241 -28.33 33.02 -7.52
CA PRO A 241 -27.16 33.32 -6.72
C PRO A 241 -26.53 32.01 -6.22
N ALA A 242 -25.47 31.55 -6.88
CA ALA A 242 -24.60 30.50 -6.37
C ALA A 242 -23.41 31.16 -5.64
N PRO A 243 -23.48 31.35 -4.31
CA PRO A 243 -22.40 32.00 -3.59
C PRO A 243 -21.14 31.14 -3.67
N LEU A 244 -20.04 31.73 -4.14
CA LEU A 244 -18.73 31.09 -4.28
C LEU A 244 -18.30 30.34 -2.99
N ARG A 245 -18.74 30.85 -1.84
CA ARG A 245 -18.52 30.26 -0.51
C ARG A 245 -19.09 28.85 -0.36
N ILE A 246 -20.30 28.60 -0.86
CA ILE A 246 -20.93 27.26 -0.79
C ILE A 246 -20.19 26.31 -1.74
N VAL A 247 -19.81 26.80 -2.93
CA VAL A 247 -19.02 26.02 -3.88
C VAL A 247 -17.67 25.63 -3.26
N ALA A 248 -16.95 26.57 -2.66
CA ALA A 248 -15.69 26.30 -1.95
C ALA A 248 -15.87 25.26 -0.82
N LEU A 249 -16.90 25.40 0.01
CA LEU A 249 -17.17 24.45 1.11
C LEU A 249 -17.46 23.04 0.58
N VAL A 250 -18.29 22.93 -0.45
CA VAL A 250 -18.68 21.63 -1.02
C VAL A 250 -17.48 20.98 -1.71
N TYR A 251 -16.72 21.73 -2.50
CA TYR A 251 -15.61 21.21 -3.30
C TYR A 251 -14.35 20.97 -2.49
N ASP A 252 -13.93 21.91 -1.64
CA ASP A 252 -12.63 21.82 -0.98
C ASP A 252 -12.70 21.14 0.39
N LEU A 253 -13.89 20.87 0.93
CA LEU A 253 -14.06 20.20 2.21
C LEU A 253 -14.98 18.97 2.16
N VAL A 254 -16.26 19.15 1.82
CA VAL A 254 -17.27 18.08 1.96
C VAL A 254 -16.95 16.91 1.02
N LEU A 255 -16.74 17.20 -0.26
CA LEU A 255 -16.41 16.16 -1.26
C LEU A 255 -15.09 15.44 -0.92
N PRO A 256 -13.95 16.12 -0.70
CA PRO A 256 -12.71 15.47 -0.29
C PRO A 256 -12.84 14.59 0.95
N LEU A 257 -13.56 15.04 1.98
CA LEU A 257 -13.77 14.25 3.19
C LEU A 257 -14.57 12.98 2.90
N CYS A 258 -15.65 13.09 2.12
CA CYS A 258 -16.41 11.93 1.65
C CYS A 258 -15.53 10.98 0.82
N LEU A 259 -14.69 11.50 -0.07
CA LEU A 259 -13.76 10.69 -0.86
C LEU A 259 -12.71 10.01 0.00
N VAL A 260 -12.13 10.70 0.98
CA VAL A 260 -11.15 10.12 1.91
C VAL A 260 -11.81 9.00 2.72
N GLY A 261 -13.03 9.23 3.24
CA GLY A 261 -13.80 8.21 3.94
C GLY A 261 -14.10 6.99 3.07
N ALA A 262 -14.57 7.21 1.84
CA ALA A 262 -14.82 6.14 0.88
C ALA A 262 -13.54 5.40 0.49
N SER A 263 -12.43 6.13 0.30
CA SER A 263 -11.11 5.57 -0.02
C SER A 263 -10.57 4.73 1.13
N ALA A 264 -10.68 5.21 2.37
CA ALA A 264 -10.27 4.47 3.55
C ALA A 264 -11.10 3.20 3.74
N TRP A 265 -12.42 3.29 3.54
CA TRP A 265 -13.32 2.14 3.58
C TRP A 265 -13.01 1.09 2.50
N LEU A 266 -12.70 1.54 1.27
CA LEU A 266 -12.27 0.66 0.18
C LEU A 266 -10.93 -0.03 0.47
N LEU A 267 -9.94 0.75 0.93
CA LEU A 267 -8.61 0.21 1.27
C LEU A 267 -8.67 -0.77 2.43
N ALA A 268 -9.55 -0.56 3.41
CA ALA A 268 -9.75 -1.48 4.54
C ALA A 268 -10.34 -2.83 4.13
N ARG A 269 -11.02 -2.91 2.97
CA ARG A 269 -11.62 -4.14 2.42
C ARG A 269 -10.68 -4.92 1.50
N ARG A 270 -9.47 -4.42 1.25
CA ARG A 270 -8.49 -5.12 0.40
C ARG A 270 -8.05 -6.43 1.05
N PRO A 271 -8.19 -7.60 0.39
CA PRO A 271 -7.44 -8.80 0.73
C PRO A 271 -5.98 -8.47 0.52
N VAL A 272 -5.24 -8.29 1.61
CA VAL A 272 -3.80 -8.07 1.53
C VAL A 272 -3.16 -9.44 1.41
N ALA A 273 -3.24 -10.01 0.19
CA ALA A 273 -2.64 -11.29 -0.09
C ALA A 273 -1.10 -11.22 0.00
N PHE A 274 -0.47 -10.10 -0.36
CA PHE A 274 0.98 -9.96 -0.18
C PHE A 274 1.33 -8.51 0.23
N PRO A 275 1.98 -8.30 1.38
CA PRO A 275 2.41 -6.98 1.79
C PRO A 275 3.53 -6.46 0.89
N PRO A 276 3.58 -5.14 0.60
CA PRO A 276 4.73 -4.57 -0.10
C PRO A 276 6.01 -4.73 0.73
N THR A 277 7.13 -4.96 0.06
CA THR A 277 8.46 -5.03 0.67
C THR A 277 8.78 -3.73 1.43
N THR A 278 9.11 -3.86 2.70
CA THR A 278 9.40 -2.69 3.56
C THR A 278 10.87 -2.31 3.45
N VAL A 279 11.18 -1.37 2.54
CA VAL A 279 12.52 -0.77 2.47
C VAL A 279 12.71 0.19 3.65
N GLN A 280 13.60 -0.17 4.57
CA GLN A 280 13.98 0.71 5.68
C GLN A 280 14.82 1.88 5.16
N ARG A 281 14.75 3.04 5.82
CA ARG A 281 15.57 4.22 5.45
C ARG A 281 17.05 4.08 5.78
N SER A 282 17.43 3.06 6.55
CA SER A 282 18.82 2.67 6.82
C SER A 282 19.49 1.99 5.62
N HIS A 283 18.75 1.71 4.55
CA HIS A 283 19.28 1.08 3.35
C HIS A 283 20.43 1.91 2.75
N PRO A 284 21.56 1.29 2.36
CA PRO A 284 22.76 1.99 1.88
C PRO A 284 22.47 2.90 0.67
N ASP A 285 21.60 2.46 -0.24
CA ASP A 285 21.23 3.23 -1.44
C ASP A 285 20.19 4.33 -1.19
N VAL A 286 19.69 4.47 0.05
CA VAL A 286 18.77 5.57 0.42
C VAL A 286 19.57 6.70 1.07
N PRO A 287 19.63 7.91 0.47
CA PRO A 287 20.35 9.02 1.06
C PRO A 287 19.87 9.33 2.48
N ALA A 288 20.80 9.42 3.43
CA ALA A 288 20.48 9.76 4.83
C ALA A 288 19.85 11.16 4.98
N ARG A 289 20.14 12.07 4.05
CA ARG A 289 19.70 13.48 4.09
C ARG A 289 18.28 13.62 3.55
N ARG A 290 17.37 14.13 4.38
CA ARG A 290 15.95 14.37 4.04
C ARG A 290 15.67 15.73 3.38
N TRP A 291 16.65 16.62 3.38
CA TRP A 291 16.52 18.00 2.92
C TRP A 291 16.52 18.23 1.39
N PRO A 292 17.10 17.36 0.53
CA PRO A 292 17.07 17.59 -0.91
C PRO A 292 15.65 17.65 -1.50
N GLY A 293 14.74 16.80 -1.03
CA GLY A 293 13.32 16.79 -1.44
C GLY A 293 12.62 18.15 -1.24
N PRO A 294 12.51 18.66 0.00
CA PRO A 294 11.86 19.95 0.23
C PRO A 294 12.63 21.13 -0.39
N LEU A 295 13.97 21.07 -0.48
CA LEU A 295 14.76 22.14 -1.10
C LEU A 295 14.48 22.25 -2.60
N VAL A 296 14.53 21.13 -3.33
CA VAL A 296 14.23 21.10 -4.77
C VAL A 296 12.75 21.44 -5.02
N GLY A 297 11.86 20.98 -4.13
CA GLY A 297 10.46 21.39 -4.15
C GLY A 297 10.24 22.89 -3.97
N CYS A 298 10.97 23.54 -3.05
CA CYS A 298 10.91 24.99 -2.85
C CYS A 298 11.46 25.74 -4.07
N LEU A 299 12.56 25.29 -4.67
CA LEU A 299 13.08 25.87 -5.91
C LEU A 299 12.08 25.75 -7.07
N ALA A 300 11.44 24.58 -7.21
CA ALA A 300 10.39 24.37 -8.19
C ALA A 300 9.16 25.25 -7.93
N ALA A 301 8.79 25.45 -6.66
CA ALA A 301 7.71 26.34 -6.25
C ALA A 301 8.03 27.82 -6.59
N ILE A 302 9.26 28.28 -6.36
CA ILE A 302 9.72 29.63 -6.73
C ILE A 302 9.70 29.81 -8.24
N LEU A 303 10.20 28.82 -9.00
CA LEU A 303 10.18 28.86 -10.46
C LEU A 303 8.74 28.87 -10.98
N ALA A 304 7.86 28.02 -10.43
CA ALA A 304 6.44 27.98 -10.78
C ALA A 304 5.72 29.27 -10.41
N TRP A 305 6.05 29.91 -9.29
CA TRP A 305 5.53 31.23 -8.93
C TRP A 305 5.93 32.27 -9.97
N TRP A 306 7.23 32.33 -10.30
CA TRP A 306 7.77 33.29 -11.26
C TRP A 306 7.12 33.12 -12.64
N THR A 307 7.10 31.90 -13.19
CA THR A 307 6.45 31.63 -14.49
C THR A 307 4.94 31.86 -14.44
N ALA A 308 4.26 31.45 -13.37
CA ALA A 308 2.82 31.63 -13.24
C ALA A 308 2.43 33.11 -13.20
N SER A 309 3.20 33.93 -12.48
CA SER A 309 2.95 35.37 -12.34
C SER A 309 3.15 36.16 -13.65
N LEU A 310 3.92 35.62 -14.59
CA LEU A 310 4.17 36.25 -15.90
C LEU A 310 3.12 35.87 -16.94
N VAL A 311 2.59 34.65 -16.89
CA VAL A 311 1.79 34.07 -17.96
C VAL A 311 0.31 33.96 -17.60
N PHE A 312 -0.03 33.81 -16.32
CA PHE A 312 -1.38 33.48 -15.87
C PHE A 312 -1.98 34.55 -14.94
N PRO A 313 -3.31 34.58 -14.78
CA PRO A 313 -3.95 35.44 -13.79
C PRO A 313 -3.49 35.14 -12.35
N PRO A 314 -3.62 36.11 -11.42
CA PRO A 314 -3.11 35.97 -10.04
C PRO A 314 -3.63 34.74 -9.28
N TRP A 315 -4.86 34.30 -9.56
CA TRP A 315 -5.46 33.14 -8.91
C TRP A 315 -4.81 31.79 -9.30
N ALA A 316 -4.18 31.71 -10.47
CA ALA A 316 -3.53 30.48 -10.95
C ALA A 316 -2.19 30.23 -10.25
N THR A 317 -1.56 31.30 -9.75
CA THR A 317 -0.29 31.26 -9.04
C THR A 317 -0.28 30.30 -7.85
N PRO A 318 -1.19 30.39 -6.85
CA PRO A 318 -1.20 29.47 -5.72
C PRO A 318 -1.39 28.00 -6.14
N VAL A 319 -2.17 27.72 -7.19
CA VAL A 319 -2.36 26.36 -7.72
C VAL A 319 -1.07 25.85 -8.35
N ALA A 320 -0.40 26.67 -9.18
CA ALA A 320 0.86 26.33 -9.82
C ALA A 320 1.98 26.04 -8.79
N VAL A 321 2.08 26.90 -7.78
CA VAL A 321 3.08 26.81 -6.70
C VAL A 321 2.85 25.58 -5.84
N THR A 322 1.63 25.36 -5.37
CA THR A 322 1.31 24.22 -4.50
C THR A 322 1.42 22.90 -5.24
N GLY A 323 0.84 22.80 -6.43
CA GLY A 323 0.86 21.58 -7.24
C GLY A 323 2.27 21.20 -7.72
N THR A 324 3.02 22.15 -8.28
CA THR A 324 4.39 21.89 -8.76
C THR A 324 5.37 21.69 -7.61
N GLY A 325 5.31 22.56 -6.59
CA GLY A 325 6.19 22.49 -5.42
C GLY A 325 6.02 21.20 -4.64
N ALA A 326 4.78 20.85 -4.27
CA ALA A 326 4.50 19.60 -3.56
C ALA A 326 4.77 18.38 -4.45
N GLY A 327 4.42 18.45 -5.74
CA GLY A 327 4.66 17.38 -6.71
C GLY A 327 6.15 17.03 -6.83
N VAL A 328 7.00 18.03 -7.11
CA VAL A 328 8.46 17.85 -7.20
C VAL A 328 9.05 17.40 -5.86
N ALA A 329 8.63 17.99 -4.74
CA ALA A 329 9.12 17.62 -3.42
C ALA A 329 8.87 16.13 -3.14
N LEU A 330 7.66 15.63 -3.41
CA LEU A 330 7.28 14.23 -3.21
C LEU A 330 8.06 13.29 -4.13
N VAL A 331 8.18 13.63 -5.42
CA VAL A 331 8.93 12.83 -6.39
C VAL A 331 10.39 12.69 -5.96
N VAL A 332 11.08 13.79 -5.66
CA VAL A 332 12.50 13.77 -5.26
C VAL A 332 12.70 13.07 -3.92
N HIS A 333 11.79 13.28 -2.95
CA HIS A 333 11.88 12.68 -1.62
C HIS A 333 11.70 11.16 -1.64
N TYR A 334 10.82 10.63 -2.50
CA TYR A 334 10.50 9.20 -2.53
C TYR A 334 11.22 8.41 -3.62
N ARG A 335 11.79 9.05 -4.64
CA ARG A 335 12.49 8.39 -5.75
C ARG A 335 13.56 7.37 -5.31
N PRO A 336 14.47 7.65 -4.35
CA PRO A 336 15.48 6.67 -3.96
C PRO A 336 14.88 5.38 -3.38
N ILE A 337 13.79 5.50 -2.60
CA ILE A 337 13.11 4.33 -2.02
C ILE A 337 12.41 3.52 -3.12
N VAL A 338 11.86 4.19 -4.13
CA VAL A 338 11.23 3.51 -5.28
C VAL A 338 12.29 2.79 -6.12
N GLN A 339 13.47 3.37 -6.33
CA GLN A 339 14.56 2.75 -7.08
C GLN A 339 15.07 1.46 -6.43
N VAL A 340 15.27 1.46 -5.10
CA VAL A 340 15.65 0.24 -4.35
C VAL A 340 14.59 -0.85 -4.50
N ARG A 341 13.31 -0.48 -4.63
CA ARG A 341 12.25 -1.48 -4.85
C ARG A 341 12.24 -2.02 -6.25
N GLU A 342 12.49 -1.17 -7.24
CA GLU A 342 12.61 -1.60 -8.63
C GLU A 342 13.75 -2.61 -8.74
N SER A 343 14.92 -2.35 -8.13
CA SER A 343 16.01 -3.33 -8.11
C SER A 343 15.68 -4.62 -7.35
N VAL A 344 14.97 -4.54 -6.22
CA VAL A 344 14.50 -5.74 -5.50
C VAL A 344 13.48 -6.53 -6.34
N SER A 345 12.57 -5.85 -7.03
CA SER A 345 11.57 -6.48 -7.91
C SER A 345 12.25 -7.20 -9.06
N GLU A 346 13.28 -6.62 -9.67
CA GLU A 346 14.05 -7.26 -10.74
C GLU A 346 14.76 -8.55 -10.27
N VAL A 347 15.18 -8.60 -8.99
CA VAL A 347 15.72 -9.82 -8.37
C VAL A 347 14.61 -10.83 -8.11
N GLU A 348 13.43 -10.39 -7.64
CA GLU A 348 12.30 -11.28 -7.38
C GLU A 348 11.72 -11.88 -8.67
N ASP A 349 11.69 -11.11 -9.76
CA ASP A 349 11.14 -11.52 -11.05
C ASP A 349 11.95 -12.66 -11.69
N GLY A 350 13.28 -12.68 -11.51
CA GLY A 350 14.15 -13.76 -12.01
C GLY A 350 14.36 -14.91 -11.03
N LEU A 351 13.93 -14.77 -9.77
CA LEU A 351 14.19 -15.73 -8.70
C LEU A 351 13.61 -17.12 -8.99
N SER A 352 12.40 -17.18 -9.51
CA SER A 352 11.74 -18.46 -9.80
C SER A 352 12.46 -19.25 -10.88
N ASP A 353 12.86 -18.56 -11.95
CA ASP A 353 13.58 -19.17 -13.08
C ASP A 353 14.97 -19.66 -12.63
N ALA A 354 15.65 -18.85 -11.82
CA ALA A 354 16.90 -19.24 -11.18
C ALA A 354 16.76 -20.51 -10.34
N LEU A 355 15.71 -20.60 -9.50
CA LEU A 355 15.47 -21.79 -8.67
C LEU A 355 15.16 -23.03 -9.51
N VAL A 356 14.34 -22.91 -10.57
CA VAL A 356 14.09 -24.03 -11.49
C VAL A 356 15.38 -24.52 -12.14
N LEU A 357 16.25 -23.60 -12.59
CA LEU A 357 17.54 -23.97 -13.18
C LEU A 357 18.50 -24.60 -12.17
N LEU A 358 18.55 -24.06 -10.95
CA LEU A 358 19.35 -24.60 -9.85
C LEU A 358 18.91 -26.02 -9.50
N GLY A 359 17.60 -26.22 -9.28
CA GLY A 359 17.03 -27.51 -8.96
C GLY A 359 17.33 -28.56 -10.02
N ARG A 360 17.15 -28.23 -11.31
CA ARG A 360 17.47 -29.11 -12.44
C ARG A 360 18.96 -29.48 -12.53
N ARG A 361 19.88 -28.57 -12.16
CA ARG A 361 21.32 -28.89 -12.11
C ARG A 361 21.65 -29.81 -10.93
N VAL A 362 21.07 -29.53 -9.77
CA VAL A 362 21.24 -30.37 -8.57
C VAL A 362 20.67 -31.78 -8.79
N GLU A 363 19.54 -31.90 -9.50
CA GLU A 363 18.95 -33.18 -9.88
C GLU A 363 19.86 -34.01 -10.82
N ARG A 364 20.66 -33.35 -11.66
CA ARG A 364 21.70 -34.00 -12.49
C ARG A 364 22.96 -34.39 -11.71
N GLY A 365 23.01 -34.12 -10.40
CA GLY A 365 24.12 -34.48 -9.52
C GLY A 365 25.16 -33.38 -9.29
N GLU A 366 24.90 -32.14 -9.72
CA GLU A 366 25.74 -31.00 -9.31
C GLU A 366 25.52 -30.67 -7.83
N SER A 367 26.57 -30.27 -7.10
CA SER A 367 26.40 -29.70 -5.76
C SER A 367 25.68 -28.35 -5.85
N VAL A 368 24.96 -27.96 -4.80
CA VAL A 368 24.25 -26.68 -4.76
C VAL A 368 25.22 -25.49 -4.94
N GLU A 369 26.44 -25.58 -4.41
CA GLU A 369 27.49 -24.58 -4.58
C GLU A 369 27.91 -24.41 -6.04
N SER A 370 28.13 -25.52 -6.76
CA SER A 370 28.52 -25.49 -8.17
C SER A 370 27.36 -25.05 -9.05
N ALA A 371 26.13 -25.48 -8.72
CA ALA A 371 24.93 -25.07 -9.42
C ALA A 371 24.70 -23.56 -9.30
N VAL A 372 24.91 -22.96 -8.11
CA VAL A 372 24.82 -21.49 -7.91
C VAL A 372 25.79 -20.74 -8.81
N ALA A 373 27.04 -21.21 -8.93
CA ALA A 373 28.01 -20.60 -9.83
C ALA A 373 27.61 -20.74 -11.31
N GLY A 374 27.09 -21.90 -11.71
CA GLY A 374 26.71 -22.15 -13.09
C GLY A 374 25.43 -21.43 -13.54
N VAL A 375 24.43 -21.31 -12.67
CA VAL A 375 23.18 -20.57 -12.98
C VAL A 375 23.41 -19.07 -13.01
N ALA A 376 24.39 -18.56 -12.24
CA ALA A 376 24.76 -17.15 -12.27
C ALA A 376 25.17 -16.66 -13.67
N ASP A 377 25.75 -17.53 -14.51
CA ASP A 377 26.15 -17.21 -15.87
C ASP A 377 24.99 -17.35 -16.88
N ASP A 378 23.97 -18.16 -16.55
CA ASP A 378 22.82 -18.46 -17.42
C ASP A 378 21.65 -17.47 -17.23
N VAL A 379 21.49 -16.92 -16.03
CA VAL A 379 20.37 -16.02 -15.68
C VAL A 379 20.80 -14.57 -15.87
N PRO A 380 20.18 -13.80 -16.78
CA PRO A 380 20.52 -12.40 -16.98
C PRO A 380 19.97 -11.49 -15.87
N GLY A 381 20.54 -10.29 -15.76
CA GLY A 381 20.03 -9.20 -14.91
C GLY A 381 20.33 -9.37 -13.41
N SER A 382 19.56 -8.66 -12.59
CA SER A 382 19.80 -8.47 -11.16
C SER A 382 19.83 -9.79 -10.36
N THR A 383 19.05 -10.81 -10.80
CA THR A 383 19.08 -12.15 -10.18
C THR A 383 20.40 -12.88 -10.45
N GLY A 384 20.90 -12.85 -11.69
CA GLY A 384 22.19 -13.44 -12.05
C GLY A 384 23.34 -12.74 -11.33
N GLU A 385 23.30 -11.41 -11.24
CA GLU A 385 24.29 -10.62 -10.49
C GLU A 385 24.31 -10.99 -9.00
N LEU A 386 23.14 -11.21 -8.39
CA LEU A 386 23.02 -11.70 -7.02
C LEU A 386 23.66 -13.08 -6.85
N LEU A 387 23.33 -14.04 -7.73
CA LEU A 387 23.93 -15.38 -7.68
C LEU A 387 25.44 -15.33 -7.90
N ALA A 388 25.91 -14.49 -8.84
CA ALA A 388 27.33 -14.28 -9.11
C ALA A 388 28.06 -13.69 -7.90
N ALA A 389 27.41 -12.79 -7.15
CA ALA A 389 27.94 -12.23 -5.91
C ALA A 389 28.08 -13.30 -4.82
N ALA A 390 27.06 -14.15 -4.64
CA ALA A 390 27.13 -15.28 -3.71
C ALA A 390 28.22 -16.29 -4.14
N ALA A 391 28.23 -16.71 -5.41
CA ALA A 391 29.22 -17.64 -5.95
C ALA A 391 30.66 -17.13 -5.82
N ARG A 392 30.88 -15.83 -6.10
CA ARG A 392 32.18 -15.18 -5.88
C ARG A 392 32.59 -15.23 -4.42
N ARG A 393 31.68 -15.01 -3.49
CA ARG A 393 31.95 -15.08 -2.05
C ARG A 393 32.28 -16.50 -1.59
N GLN A 394 31.56 -17.51 -2.08
CA GLN A 394 31.88 -18.93 -1.82
C GLN A 394 33.30 -19.25 -2.28
N ARG A 395 33.68 -18.84 -3.49
CA ARG A 395 35.04 -19.06 -4.04
C ARG A 395 36.13 -18.32 -3.29
N LEU A 396 35.91 -17.06 -2.94
CA LEU A 396 36.94 -16.22 -2.29
C LEU A 396 37.13 -16.53 -0.81
N LEU A 397 36.07 -16.89 -0.09
CA LEU A 397 36.10 -17.07 1.37
C LEU A 397 35.98 -18.54 1.80
N GLY A 398 35.73 -19.48 0.88
CA GLY A 398 35.57 -20.90 1.21
C GLY A 398 34.35 -21.19 2.08
N VAL A 399 33.31 -20.35 1.99
CA VAL A 399 32.10 -20.46 2.82
C VAL A 399 30.98 -21.20 2.08
N GLY A 400 30.10 -21.89 2.83
CA GLY A 400 28.91 -22.57 2.28
C GLY A 400 27.83 -21.60 1.79
N VAL A 401 26.76 -22.16 1.21
CA VAL A 401 25.63 -21.41 0.63
C VAL A 401 25.01 -20.43 1.64
N GLU A 402 24.75 -20.88 2.87
CA GLU A 402 24.13 -20.03 3.91
C GLU A 402 24.94 -18.77 4.19
N ALA A 403 26.24 -18.92 4.48
CA ALA A 403 27.12 -17.81 4.80
C ALA A 403 27.41 -16.90 3.59
N ALA A 404 27.30 -17.42 2.36
CA ALA A 404 27.46 -16.62 1.15
C ALA A 404 26.26 -15.68 0.90
N PHE A 405 25.03 -16.15 1.15
CA PHE A 405 23.82 -15.35 0.96
C PHE A 405 23.43 -14.55 2.21
N LEU A 406 23.38 -15.20 3.38
CA LEU A 406 22.78 -14.70 4.61
C LEU A 406 23.79 -14.25 5.67
N GLY A 407 25.07 -14.59 5.49
CA GLY A 407 26.13 -14.21 6.43
C GLY A 407 26.41 -12.70 6.47
N PRO A 408 27.28 -12.23 7.38
CA PRO A 408 27.70 -10.83 7.43
C PRO A 408 28.40 -10.41 6.13
N ASN A 409 27.97 -9.34 5.48
CA ASN A 409 28.39 -8.97 4.11
C ASN A 409 28.01 -10.02 3.05
N GLY A 410 26.94 -10.79 3.30
CA GLY A 410 26.36 -11.74 2.38
C GLY A 410 25.65 -11.04 1.22
N ALA A 411 25.40 -11.79 0.15
CA ALA A 411 24.80 -11.25 -1.07
C ALA A 411 23.40 -10.63 -0.86
N LEU A 412 22.70 -11.01 0.22
CA LEU A 412 21.37 -10.50 0.56
C LEU A 412 21.35 -9.37 1.60
N GLU A 413 22.49 -8.87 2.07
CA GLU A 413 22.52 -7.81 3.09
C GLU A 413 21.80 -6.54 2.63
N ALA A 414 21.98 -6.18 1.36
CA ALA A 414 21.34 -5.02 0.73
C ALA A 414 20.01 -5.37 0.02
N ILE A 415 19.46 -6.57 0.20
CA ILE A 415 18.22 -6.97 -0.47
C ILE A 415 17.11 -7.17 0.57
N PRO A 416 16.23 -6.17 0.78
CA PRO A 416 15.12 -6.25 1.71
C PRO A 416 13.94 -7.05 1.11
N SER A 417 14.17 -8.32 0.78
CA SER A 417 13.15 -9.27 0.31
C SER A 417 13.13 -10.54 1.15
N ASP A 418 11.99 -10.79 1.79
CA ASP A 418 11.73 -12.00 2.57
C ASP A 418 11.66 -13.22 1.64
N ARG A 419 11.17 -13.05 0.42
CA ARG A 419 11.09 -14.10 -0.60
C ARG A 419 12.49 -14.59 -0.96
N VAL A 420 13.39 -13.66 -1.32
CA VAL A 420 14.77 -13.98 -1.70
C VAL A 420 15.54 -14.57 -0.51
N ARG A 421 15.38 -13.99 0.69
CA ARG A 421 15.99 -14.51 1.94
C ARG A 421 15.56 -15.94 2.23
N SER A 422 14.25 -16.20 2.16
CA SER A 422 13.69 -17.54 2.38
C SER A 422 14.19 -18.56 1.34
N SER A 423 14.28 -18.17 0.06
CA SER A 423 14.84 -19.03 -0.98
C SER A 423 16.30 -19.36 -0.72
N ALA A 424 17.11 -18.40 -0.25
CA ALA A 424 18.49 -18.66 0.15
C ALA A 424 18.61 -19.59 1.36
N THR A 425 17.75 -19.45 2.37
CA THR A 425 17.69 -20.39 3.51
C THR A 425 17.36 -21.81 3.06
N LEU A 426 16.42 -21.95 2.12
CA LEU A 426 16.07 -23.25 1.54
C LEU A 426 17.19 -23.85 0.70
N LEU A 427 17.88 -23.04 -0.10
CA LEU A 427 19.07 -23.49 -0.85
C LEU A 427 20.19 -23.94 0.11
N ALA A 428 20.36 -23.24 1.24
CA ALA A 428 21.29 -23.65 2.29
C ALA A 428 20.90 -24.99 2.93
N LEU A 429 19.61 -25.18 3.24
CA LEU A 429 19.11 -26.46 3.76
C LEU A 429 19.28 -27.58 2.73
N ALA A 430 18.94 -27.33 1.47
CA ALA A 430 19.13 -28.26 0.36
C ALA A 430 20.61 -28.65 0.19
N ALA A 431 21.53 -27.71 0.36
CA ALA A 431 22.97 -27.98 0.35
C ALA A 431 23.42 -28.87 1.52
N ALA A 432 22.80 -28.72 2.69
CA ALA A 432 23.12 -29.49 3.89
C ALA A 432 22.54 -30.93 3.87
N GLU A 433 21.31 -31.11 3.35
CA GLU A 433 20.59 -32.39 3.39
C GLU A 433 20.91 -33.29 2.18
N GLY A 434 21.38 -32.74 1.05
CA GLY A 434 21.73 -33.52 -0.14
C GLY A 434 20.50 -34.04 -0.93
N PRO A 435 20.64 -35.08 -1.78
CA PRO A 435 19.51 -35.61 -2.57
C PRO A 435 18.35 -36.07 -1.67
N PRO A 436 17.07 -35.70 -1.95
CA PRO A 436 16.50 -35.20 -3.21
C PRO A 436 16.34 -33.67 -3.29
N ALA A 437 17.31 -32.89 -2.80
CA ALA A 437 17.33 -31.43 -2.85
C ALA A 437 16.92 -30.79 -4.20
N GLY A 438 17.33 -31.37 -5.34
CA GLY A 438 17.06 -30.79 -6.67
C GLY A 438 15.57 -30.70 -7.01
N ALA A 439 14.80 -31.75 -6.72
CA ALA A 439 13.35 -31.78 -6.96
C ALA A 439 12.62 -30.74 -6.08
N ALA A 440 13.00 -30.64 -4.80
CA ALA A 440 12.41 -29.66 -3.88
C ALA A 440 12.71 -28.21 -4.29
N VAL A 441 13.92 -27.92 -4.78
CA VAL A 441 14.29 -26.58 -5.27
C VAL A 441 13.54 -26.24 -6.56
N THR A 442 13.38 -27.19 -7.49
CA THR A 442 12.58 -27.01 -8.71
C THR A 442 11.11 -26.74 -8.37
N ALA A 443 10.51 -27.55 -7.50
CA ALA A 443 9.12 -27.39 -7.06
C ALA A 443 8.88 -26.01 -6.40
N MET A 444 9.87 -25.49 -5.65
CA MET A 444 9.79 -24.12 -5.12
C MET A 444 9.79 -23.07 -6.23
N GLY A 445 10.65 -23.21 -7.24
CA GLY A 445 10.70 -22.29 -8.38
C GLY A 445 9.37 -22.26 -9.16
N GLU A 446 8.80 -23.43 -9.44
CA GLU A 446 7.49 -23.58 -10.10
C GLU A 446 6.37 -22.95 -9.25
N HIS A 447 6.38 -23.19 -7.94
CA HIS A 447 5.40 -22.59 -7.05
C HIS A 447 5.49 -21.06 -6.98
N LEU A 448 6.71 -20.49 -6.97
CA LEU A 448 6.89 -19.04 -7.01
C LEU A 448 6.38 -18.44 -8.33
N GLN A 449 6.55 -19.14 -9.46
CA GLN A 449 5.97 -18.76 -10.75
C GLN A 449 4.43 -18.76 -10.70
N GLU A 450 3.82 -19.81 -10.17
CA GLU A 450 2.36 -19.89 -10.05
C GLU A 450 1.80 -18.77 -9.17
N LEU A 451 2.45 -18.53 -8.02
CA LEU A 451 2.07 -17.45 -7.11
C LEU A 451 2.18 -16.08 -7.79
N ALA A 452 3.26 -15.84 -8.52
CA ALA A 452 3.46 -14.60 -9.28
C ALA A 452 2.43 -14.43 -10.40
N ALA A 453 2.05 -15.52 -11.07
CA ALA A 453 1.02 -15.50 -12.11
C ALA A 453 -0.36 -15.13 -11.53
N VAL A 454 -0.74 -15.73 -10.40
CA VAL A 454 -1.98 -15.41 -9.68
C VAL A 454 -1.98 -13.96 -9.20
N GLU A 455 -0.85 -13.47 -8.66
CA GLU A 455 -0.69 -12.08 -8.25
C GLU A 455 -0.85 -11.12 -9.44
N ALA A 456 -0.18 -11.39 -10.55
CA ALA A 456 -0.21 -10.56 -11.74
C ALA A 456 -1.61 -10.54 -12.38
N GLU A 457 -2.32 -11.67 -12.41
CA GLU A 457 -3.71 -11.74 -12.86
C GLU A 457 -4.63 -10.87 -11.97
N ALA A 458 -4.59 -11.08 -10.66
CA ALA A 458 -5.42 -10.33 -9.73
C ALA A 458 -5.13 -8.82 -9.74
N ARG A 459 -3.84 -8.46 -9.80
CA ARG A 459 -3.40 -7.06 -9.90
C ARG A 459 -3.88 -6.42 -11.19
N ARG A 460 -3.83 -7.11 -12.33
CA ARG A 460 -4.34 -6.60 -13.61
C ARG A 460 -5.84 -6.30 -13.53
N SER A 461 -6.64 -7.16 -12.90
CA SER A 461 -8.08 -6.94 -12.72
C SER A 461 -8.38 -5.68 -11.89
N VAL A 462 -7.64 -5.45 -10.81
CA VAL A 462 -7.80 -4.24 -9.97
C VAL A 462 -7.27 -3.00 -10.70
N GLU A 463 -6.12 -3.10 -11.37
CA GLU A 463 -5.54 -2.00 -12.15
C GLU A 463 -6.47 -1.56 -13.29
N GLN A 464 -7.18 -2.48 -13.93
CA GLN A 464 -8.13 -2.14 -14.99
C GLN A 464 -9.23 -1.19 -14.50
N VAL A 465 -9.75 -1.40 -13.28
CA VAL A 465 -10.80 -0.53 -12.68
C VAL A 465 -10.19 0.77 -12.15
N THR A 466 -9.02 0.70 -11.52
CA THR A 466 -8.42 1.83 -10.80
C THR A 466 -7.58 2.77 -11.68
N ARG A 467 -7.13 2.33 -12.87
CA ARG A 467 -6.38 3.15 -13.82
C ARG A 467 -7.24 4.27 -14.40
N THR A 468 -8.51 3.99 -14.71
CA THR A 468 -9.46 5.00 -15.17
C THR A 468 -9.64 6.09 -14.12
N LEU A 469 -9.82 5.73 -12.84
CA LEU A 469 -9.89 6.68 -11.73
C LEU A 469 -8.67 7.61 -11.66
N ALA A 470 -7.46 7.04 -11.72
CA ALA A 470 -6.22 7.81 -11.62
C ALA A 470 -6.02 8.74 -12.84
N ASN A 471 -6.27 8.24 -14.06
CA ASN A 471 -6.14 9.05 -15.27
C ASN A 471 -7.16 10.19 -15.29
N THR A 472 -8.40 9.97 -14.85
CA THR A 472 -9.39 11.05 -14.79
C THR A 472 -9.04 12.07 -13.72
N ALA A 473 -8.48 11.66 -12.59
CA ALA A 473 -8.03 12.58 -11.55
C ALA A 473 -6.82 13.43 -11.99
N ALA A 474 -5.87 12.83 -12.73
CA ALA A 474 -4.61 13.46 -13.10
C ALA A 474 -4.67 14.24 -14.43
N VAL A 475 -5.63 13.94 -15.32
CA VAL A 475 -5.70 14.55 -16.66
C VAL A 475 -7.09 15.09 -16.98
N PHE A 476 -8.13 14.25 -17.04
CA PHE A 476 -9.43 14.69 -17.56
C PHE A 476 -10.16 15.70 -16.64
N GLY A 477 -10.14 15.48 -15.33
CA GLY A 477 -10.71 16.41 -14.34
C GLY A 477 -10.02 17.78 -14.36
N PRO A 478 -8.67 17.84 -14.30
CA PRO A 478 -7.92 19.06 -14.55
C PRO A 478 -8.29 19.76 -15.86
N LEU A 479 -8.40 19.00 -16.97
CA LEU A 479 -8.71 19.53 -18.29
C LEU A 479 -10.08 20.21 -18.32
N VAL A 480 -11.12 19.51 -17.86
CA VAL A 480 -12.49 20.05 -17.81
C VAL A 480 -12.57 21.21 -16.82
N GLY A 481 -11.90 21.12 -15.67
CA GLY A 481 -11.83 22.19 -14.69
C GLY A 481 -11.23 23.48 -15.26
N GLY A 482 -10.08 23.37 -15.94
CA GLY A 482 -9.39 24.51 -16.56
C GLY A 482 -10.23 25.15 -17.67
N ALA A 483 -10.82 24.34 -18.54
CA ALA A 483 -11.71 24.81 -19.60
C ALA A 483 -12.95 25.53 -19.05
N THR A 484 -13.56 25.00 -17.98
CA THR A 484 -14.75 25.59 -17.39
C THR A 484 -14.45 26.95 -16.73
N VAL A 485 -13.28 27.07 -16.10
CA VAL A 485 -12.84 28.34 -15.51
C VAL A 485 -12.59 29.40 -16.59
N ALA A 486 -12.01 29.01 -17.73
CA ALA A 486 -11.82 29.91 -18.87
C ALA A 486 -13.17 30.39 -19.43
N LEU A 487 -14.13 29.48 -19.65
CA LEU A 487 -15.49 29.84 -20.09
C LEU A 487 -16.21 30.76 -19.10
N ALA A 488 -16.10 30.47 -17.79
CA ALA A 488 -16.69 31.32 -16.76
C ALA A 488 -16.08 32.73 -16.76
N GLY A 489 -14.77 32.84 -17.01
CA GLY A 489 -14.08 34.12 -17.19
C GLY A 489 -14.61 34.89 -18.41
N ALA A 490 -14.75 34.23 -19.55
CA ALA A 490 -15.26 34.83 -20.79
C ALA A 490 -16.73 35.28 -20.67
N MET A 491 -17.57 34.55 -19.95
CA MET A 491 -18.96 34.95 -19.72
C MET A 491 -19.10 36.09 -18.69
N GLY A 492 -18.17 36.17 -17.73
CA GLY A 492 -18.16 37.21 -16.69
C GLY A 492 -17.82 38.61 -17.20
N SER A 493 -17.22 38.74 -18.39
CA SER A 493 -16.90 40.02 -19.03
C SER A 493 -18.03 40.61 -19.88
N ALA A 494 -19.13 39.88 -20.10
CA ALA A 494 -20.16 40.19 -21.10
C ALA A 494 -21.42 40.94 -20.58
N GLY A 495 -21.39 41.64 -19.44
CA GLY A 495 -22.57 42.41 -19.00
C GLY A 495 -22.36 43.47 -17.92
N PRO A 496 -23.34 44.39 -17.71
CA PRO A 496 -23.23 45.54 -16.79
C PRO A 496 -23.10 45.19 -15.29
N LEU A 497 -23.21 43.92 -14.94
CA LEU A 497 -23.09 43.37 -13.57
C LEU A 497 -21.78 42.58 -13.37
N ALA A 498 -20.78 42.81 -14.21
CA ALA A 498 -19.47 42.17 -14.15
C ALA A 498 -18.75 42.46 -12.83
N SER A 499 -18.93 41.58 -11.84
CA SER A 499 -18.11 41.55 -10.64
C SER A 499 -16.87 40.70 -10.91
N GLY A 500 -15.78 41.36 -11.31
CA GLY A 500 -14.51 40.74 -11.73
C GLY A 500 -13.81 39.83 -10.71
N GLY A 501 -14.32 39.68 -9.48
CA GLY A 501 -13.77 38.78 -8.46
C GLY A 501 -14.33 37.34 -8.46
N THR A 502 -15.32 37.03 -9.29
CA THR A 502 -16.04 35.74 -9.20
C THR A 502 -15.42 34.62 -10.05
N ALA A 503 -14.73 34.94 -11.15
CA ALA A 503 -13.99 33.99 -11.98
C ALA A 503 -12.68 33.56 -11.32
N ASP A 504 -11.93 34.51 -10.76
CA ASP A 504 -10.68 34.26 -10.03
C ASP A 504 -10.89 33.34 -8.83
N GLY A 505 -11.95 33.61 -8.06
CA GLY A 505 -12.32 32.76 -6.93
C GLY A 505 -12.74 31.35 -7.36
N LEU A 506 -13.42 31.20 -8.50
CA LEU A 506 -13.80 29.90 -9.05
C LEU A 506 -12.56 29.13 -9.53
N GLY A 507 -11.63 29.80 -10.21
CA GLY A 507 -10.35 29.22 -10.61
C GLY A 507 -9.57 28.66 -9.43
N LEU A 508 -9.46 29.42 -8.34
CA LEU A 508 -8.78 28.96 -7.13
C LEU A 508 -9.45 27.72 -6.50
N VAL A 509 -10.78 27.76 -6.34
CA VAL A 509 -11.56 26.66 -5.74
C VAL A 509 -11.46 25.39 -6.60
N VAL A 510 -11.69 25.50 -7.91
CA VAL A 510 -11.60 24.34 -8.80
C VAL A 510 -10.16 23.82 -8.88
N GLY A 511 -9.16 24.70 -8.92
CA GLY A 511 -7.76 24.31 -8.91
C GLY A 511 -7.35 23.57 -7.63
N ALA A 512 -7.77 24.06 -6.45
CA ALA A 512 -7.54 23.39 -5.17
C ALA A 512 -8.19 22.00 -5.15
N TYR A 513 -9.45 21.92 -5.57
CA TYR A 513 -10.16 20.65 -5.70
C TYR A 513 -9.44 19.66 -6.62
N VAL A 514 -8.98 20.11 -7.78
CA VAL A 514 -8.25 19.27 -8.75
C VAL A 514 -6.98 18.67 -8.14
N LEU A 515 -6.20 19.47 -7.39
CA LEU A 515 -4.98 18.96 -6.73
C LEU A 515 -5.32 17.92 -5.65
N VAL A 516 -6.34 18.19 -4.83
CA VAL A 516 -6.80 17.27 -3.78
C VAL A 516 -7.33 15.97 -4.39
N LEU A 517 -8.12 16.06 -5.46
CA LEU A 517 -8.66 14.92 -6.19
C LEU A 517 -7.55 14.07 -6.81
N ALA A 518 -6.58 14.71 -7.46
CA ALA A 518 -5.40 14.06 -8.04
C ALA A 518 -4.63 13.28 -6.96
N ALA A 519 -4.46 13.85 -5.77
CA ALA A 519 -3.79 13.18 -4.66
C ALA A 519 -4.62 12.00 -4.10
N ILE A 520 -5.91 12.20 -3.79
CA ILE A 520 -6.75 11.16 -3.17
C ILE A 520 -6.96 9.98 -4.10
N LEU A 521 -7.36 10.22 -5.36
CA LEU A 521 -7.66 9.14 -6.29
C LEU A 521 -6.40 8.39 -6.74
N THR A 522 -5.25 9.08 -6.85
CA THR A 522 -3.97 8.41 -7.12
C THR A 522 -3.54 7.57 -5.92
N ALA A 523 -3.72 8.06 -4.70
CA ALA A 523 -3.44 7.29 -3.49
C ALA A 523 -4.36 6.07 -3.36
N LEU A 524 -5.64 6.20 -3.65
CA LEU A 524 -6.60 5.09 -3.67
C LEU A 524 -6.22 4.07 -4.74
N SER A 525 -5.98 4.52 -5.97
CA SER A 525 -5.61 3.66 -7.11
C SER A 525 -4.31 2.90 -6.83
N THR A 526 -3.29 3.58 -6.33
CA THR A 526 -2.01 2.97 -5.95
C THR A 526 -2.18 2.01 -4.77
N GLY A 527 -2.96 2.40 -3.75
CA GLY A 527 -3.20 1.58 -2.56
C GLY A 527 -3.97 0.29 -2.86
N LEU A 528 -4.95 0.34 -3.78
CA LEU A 528 -5.71 -0.84 -4.20
C LEU A 528 -4.86 -1.78 -5.07
N SER A 529 -4.13 -1.24 -6.05
CA SER A 529 -3.35 -2.05 -7.00
C SER A 529 -2.04 -2.60 -6.42
N ARG A 530 -1.29 -1.79 -5.69
CA ARG A 530 0.10 -2.10 -5.25
C ARG A 530 0.26 -2.20 -3.74
N GLY A 531 -0.82 -2.03 -2.98
CA GLY A 531 -0.80 -1.96 -1.52
C GLY A 531 -0.47 -0.55 -1.01
N PHE A 532 -0.86 -0.28 0.24
CA PHE A 532 -0.68 1.03 0.85
C PHE A 532 0.75 1.19 1.38
N ASP A 533 1.63 1.65 0.49
CA ASP A 533 2.99 2.04 0.84
C ASP A 533 3.18 3.56 0.74
N ARG A 534 3.68 4.17 1.82
CA ARG A 534 3.90 5.62 1.88
C ARG A 534 4.84 6.12 0.80
N ALA A 535 5.88 5.36 0.46
CA ALA A 535 6.86 5.80 -0.53
C ALA A 535 6.31 5.75 -1.95
N LEU A 536 5.66 4.64 -2.30
CA LEU A 536 5.09 4.45 -3.63
C LEU A 536 3.88 5.37 -3.86
N VAL A 537 3.00 5.50 -2.87
CA VAL A 537 1.87 6.43 -2.90
C VAL A 537 2.40 7.86 -3.02
N GLY A 538 3.38 8.25 -2.20
CA GLY A 538 3.97 9.59 -2.26
C GLY A 538 4.57 9.92 -3.62
N TYR A 539 5.34 9.00 -4.20
CA TYR A 539 5.93 9.17 -5.53
C TYR A 539 4.87 9.31 -6.63
N ARG A 540 3.85 8.42 -6.65
CA ARG A 540 2.77 8.45 -7.64
C ARG A 540 1.89 9.69 -7.50
N VAL A 541 1.55 10.09 -6.27
CA VAL A 541 0.83 11.34 -5.98
C VAL A 541 1.64 12.54 -6.46
N GLY A 542 2.96 12.54 -6.26
CA GLY A 542 3.84 13.59 -6.77
C GLY A 542 3.76 13.75 -8.29
N LEU A 543 3.83 12.64 -9.04
CA LEU A 543 3.64 12.65 -10.50
C LEU A 543 2.24 13.12 -10.92
N ALA A 544 1.20 12.68 -10.20
CA ALA A 544 -0.17 13.07 -10.50
C ALA A 544 -0.43 14.56 -10.24
N LEU A 545 0.15 15.14 -9.19
CA LEU A 545 0.06 16.59 -8.91
C LEU A 545 0.72 17.40 -10.03
N LEU A 546 1.88 16.97 -10.52
CA LEU A 546 2.56 17.64 -11.63
C LEU A 546 1.72 17.58 -12.92
N ALA A 547 1.20 16.39 -13.25
CA ALA A 547 0.34 16.21 -14.42
C ALA A 547 -0.94 17.05 -14.31
N ALA A 548 -1.64 16.98 -13.17
CA ALA A 548 -2.86 17.71 -12.92
C ALA A 548 -2.66 19.23 -13.00
N THR A 549 -1.59 19.76 -12.41
CA THR A 549 -1.26 21.19 -12.45
C THR A 549 -1.01 21.64 -13.88
N ALA A 550 -0.18 20.91 -14.63
CA ALA A 550 0.14 21.24 -16.00
C ALA A 550 -1.10 21.17 -16.91
N THR A 551 -1.90 20.11 -16.79
CA THR A 551 -3.12 19.93 -17.60
C THR A 551 -4.18 20.99 -17.29
N TYR A 552 -4.39 21.32 -16.02
CA TYR A 552 -5.35 22.35 -15.61
C TYR A 552 -5.00 23.72 -16.20
N LEU A 553 -3.74 24.14 -16.05
CA LEU A 553 -3.26 25.44 -16.56
C LEU A 553 -3.25 25.48 -18.10
N ALA A 554 -2.82 24.39 -18.74
CA ALA A 554 -2.83 24.29 -20.20
C ALA A 554 -4.25 24.34 -20.77
N ALA A 555 -5.22 23.67 -20.12
CA ALA A 555 -6.62 23.70 -20.55
C ALA A 555 -7.26 25.07 -20.37
N PHE A 556 -6.93 25.80 -19.30
CA PHE A 556 -7.37 27.18 -19.09
C PHE A 556 -6.87 28.10 -20.22
N VAL A 557 -5.57 28.06 -20.53
CA VAL A 557 -4.99 28.87 -21.62
C VAL A 557 -5.54 28.46 -22.98
N GLY A 558 -5.55 27.17 -23.29
CA GLY A 558 -6.01 26.65 -24.57
C GLY A 558 -7.47 27.04 -24.85
N THR A 559 -8.34 26.94 -23.84
CA THR A 559 -9.75 27.35 -23.97
C THR A 559 -9.88 28.88 -24.07
N GLY A 560 -9.10 29.63 -23.28
CA GLY A 560 -9.11 31.09 -23.33
C GLY A 560 -8.64 31.68 -24.67
N LEU A 561 -7.87 30.94 -25.47
CA LEU A 561 -7.49 31.35 -26.83
C LEU A 561 -8.61 31.13 -27.87
N THR A 562 -9.58 30.26 -27.57
CA THR A 562 -10.63 29.86 -28.51
C THR A 562 -11.97 30.56 -28.31
N VAL A 563 -12.18 31.19 -27.14
CA VAL A 563 -13.45 31.76 -26.71
C VAL A 563 -13.42 33.28 -26.77
#